data_AF-A0A6U0JB44-F1
#
_entry.id   AF-A0A6U0JB44-F1
#
_cell.length_a   1.000
_cell.length_b   1.000
_cell.length_c   1.000
_cell.angle_alpha   90.00
_cell.angle_beta   90.00
_cell.angle_gamma   90.00
#
_symmetry.space_group_name_H-M   'P 1'
#
loop_
_entity.id
_entity.type
_entity.pdbx_description
1 polymer ?
#
loop_
_entity_poly.entity_id
_entity_poly.type
_entity_poly.pdbx_seq_one_letter_code
_entity_poly.pdbx_strand_id
1 'polypeptide(L)'
;MSLPSRLSKNKNEDEAPKEGAPSDPPAKINHKNILNLFFYIFNIVFTYGVGTNGWFGNGTNGELSEKYQTIITPKSTAFSIWAVIFIFQAIFAIIQFLKRFRAHPMVQQGVSYWYCGACVAQVGWTISFTYEIMPLSLVFMLLILFSLYGLLYSQYYTESTGKLVEFWLLRFPFAIHAGWITAASALNVSVVAVSKEDPADIQLAIGIVSLAVLHAISVWVLFNLKKGPNYTIACVLSWANGWIYAELQEPKDLITNTFAPETINGVAYAAASVAFIILLQVVIRIGMTAFTKCRGDRSAASDDEEQHTSGSDGMYDAKV
;
A
#
# COMPACT_ATOMS: atom_id res chain seq x y z
N MET A 1 28.82 51.57 53.89
CA MET A 1 27.36 51.69 53.66
C MET A 1 26.79 50.28 53.64
N SER A 2 25.67 50.07 54.32
CA SER A 2 25.10 48.80 54.79
C SER A 2 24.53 47.86 53.72
N LEU A 3 24.60 46.55 54.01
CA LEU A 3 23.73 45.43 53.54
C LEU A 3 22.21 45.71 53.79
N PRO A 4 21.21 44.95 53.24
CA PRO A 4 21.20 43.48 53.19
C PRO A 4 20.43 42.75 52.05
N SER A 5 20.54 41.42 52.18
CA SER A 5 19.99 40.26 51.46
C SER A 5 18.46 40.20 51.27
N ARG A 6 18.02 39.37 50.30
CA ARG A 6 17.01 38.31 50.49
C ARG A 6 16.88 37.38 49.27
N LEU A 7 17.13 36.09 49.55
CA LEU A 7 16.65 34.92 48.80
C LEU A 7 15.12 34.81 48.94
N SER A 8 14.43 34.44 47.86
CA SER A 8 13.19 33.66 47.96
C SER A 8 13.16 32.58 46.88
N LYS A 9 13.33 31.34 47.34
CA LYS A 9 12.94 30.10 46.64
C LYS A 9 11.49 30.23 46.16
N ASN A 10 11.23 29.94 44.89
CA ASN A 10 9.95 29.35 44.49
C ASN A 10 10.19 27.90 44.12
N LYS A 11 9.92 27.04 45.12
CA LYS A 11 9.54 25.64 44.92
C LYS A 11 8.15 25.64 44.27
N ASN A 12 8.07 25.22 43.02
CA ASN A 12 6.91 24.48 42.51
C ASN A 12 7.45 23.06 42.34
N GLU A 13 7.65 22.31 43.42
CA GLU A 13 6.68 21.29 43.89
C GLU A 13 5.95 20.60 42.74
N ASP A 14 6.37 19.35 42.54
CA ASP A 14 5.79 18.30 41.72
C ASP A 14 4.27 18.23 41.89
N GLU A 15 3.52 18.83 40.97
CA GLU A 15 2.13 18.45 40.77
C GLU A 15 2.11 17.10 40.03
N ALA A 16 1.83 16.04 40.78
CA ALA A 16 1.43 14.74 40.23
C ALA A 16 0.32 14.93 39.17
N PRO A 17 0.24 14.10 38.13
CA PRO A 17 -0.79 14.23 37.11
C PRO A 17 -2.16 14.13 37.77
N LYS A 18 -2.98 15.18 37.64
CA LYS A 18 -4.37 15.18 38.09
C LYS A 18 -5.13 14.10 37.32
N GLU A 19 -5.26 12.91 37.92
CA GLU A 19 -6.25 11.92 37.51
C GLU A 19 -7.64 12.55 37.62
N GLY A 20 -8.35 12.65 36.50
CA GLY A 20 -9.75 13.10 36.48
C GLY A 20 -10.06 14.36 35.65
N ALA A 21 -9.26 14.72 34.64
CA ALA A 21 -9.79 15.58 33.58
C ALA A 21 -10.97 14.85 32.89
N PRO A 22 -12.12 15.51 32.64
CA PRO A 22 -13.24 14.87 31.96
C PRO A 22 -12.74 14.42 30.58
N SER A 23 -12.72 13.10 30.35
CA SER A 23 -12.40 12.55 29.03
C SER A 23 -13.33 13.20 28.03
N ASP A 24 -12.77 13.83 26.99
CA ASP A 24 -13.55 14.42 25.90
C ASP A 24 -14.69 13.47 25.48
N PRO A 25 -15.90 14.00 25.21
CA PRO A 25 -17.03 13.16 24.83
C PRO A 25 -16.59 12.26 23.66
N PRO A 26 -16.90 10.97 23.72
CA PRO A 26 -16.23 10.00 22.86
C PRO A 26 -16.62 10.33 21.41
N ALA A 27 -15.60 10.66 20.61
CA ALA A 27 -15.75 11.32 19.31
C ALA A 27 -16.82 10.64 18.42
N LYS A 28 -17.73 11.41 17.83
CA LYS A 28 -18.89 10.86 17.11
C LYS A 28 -18.50 10.31 15.73
N ILE A 29 -19.25 9.33 15.25
CA ILE A 29 -19.17 8.87 13.85
C ILE A 29 -19.52 10.06 12.96
N ASN A 30 -18.78 10.23 11.85
CA ASN A 30 -19.04 11.29 10.90
C ASN A 30 -19.35 10.75 9.49
N HIS A 31 -19.64 11.67 8.56
CA HIS A 31 -20.02 11.31 7.20
C HIS A 31 -18.92 10.57 6.44
N LYS A 32 -17.64 10.83 6.72
CA LYS A 32 -16.52 10.12 6.07
C LYS A 32 -16.53 8.62 6.39
N ASN A 33 -16.86 8.24 7.63
CA ASN A 33 -17.01 6.82 7.97
C ASN A 33 -18.12 6.15 7.16
N ILE A 34 -19.26 6.83 7.04
CA ILE A 34 -20.42 6.35 6.30
C ILE A 34 -20.08 6.23 4.81
N LEU A 35 -19.41 7.24 4.23
CA LEU A 35 -18.98 7.22 2.83
C LEU A 35 -18.02 6.07 2.55
N ASN A 36 -17.03 5.84 3.41
CA ASN A 36 -16.10 4.72 3.26
C ASN A 36 -16.83 3.36 3.21
N LEU A 37 -17.81 3.14 4.10
CA LEU A 37 -18.59 1.90 4.10
C LEU A 37 -19.48 1.80 2.86
N PHE A 38 -20.19 2.87 2.52
CA PHE A 38 -21.06 2.92 1.35
C PHE A 38 -20.29 2.62 0.07
N PHE A 39 -19.17 3.29 -0.16
CA PHE A 39 -18.37 3.09 -1.37
C PHE A 39 -17.68 1.73 -1.42
N TYR A 40 -17.31 1.15 -0.27
CA TYR A 40 -16.85 -0.24 -0.21
C TYR A 40 -17.93 -1.22 -0.69
N ILE A 41 -19.15 -1.11 -0.13
CA ILE A 41 -20.28 -1.97 -0.51
C ILE A 41 -20.62 -1.76 -1.99
N PHE A 42 -20.71 -0.51 -2.43
CA PHE A 42 -20.96 -0.15 -3.81
C PHE A 42 -19.92 -0.76 -4.75
N ASN A 43 -18.63 -0.63 -4.44
CA ASN A 43 -17.56 -1.19 -5.25
C ASN A 43 -17.62 -2.73 -5.33
N ILE A 44 -17.88 -3.41 -4.21
CA ILE A 44 -18.03 -4.88 -4.19
C ILE A 44 -19.19 -5.32 -5.07
N VAL A 45 -20.35 -4.68 -4.93
CA VAL A 45 -21.55 -5.05 -5.68
C VAL A 45 -21.30 -4.96 -7.18
N PHE A 46 -20.66 -3.90 -7.66
CA PHE A 46 -20.36 -3.75 -9.09
C PHE A 46 -19.19 -4.64 -9.55
N THR A 47 -18.11 -4.72 -8.78
CA THR A 47 -16.94 -5.54 -9.16
C THR A 47 -17.31 -7.01 -9.30
N TYR A 48 -18.07 -7.57 -8.34
CA TYR A 48 -18.48 -8.97 -8.39
C TYR A 48 -19.76 -9.17 -9.20
N GLY A 49 -20.75 -8.31 -9.07
CA GLY A 49 -21.99 -8.41 -9.83
C GLY A 49 -21.78 -8.26 -11.33
N VAL A 50 -21.16 -7.16 -11.76
CA VAL A 50 -20.87 -6.92 -13.17
C VAL A 50 -19.62 -7.69 -13.61
N GLY A 51 -18.50 -7.50 -12.90
CA GLY A 51 -17.21 -8.03 -13.36
C GLY A 51 -17.03 -9.53 -13.20
N THR A 52 -17.66 -10.19 -12.22
CA THR A 52 -17.52 -11.65 -12.01
C THR A 52 -18.76 -12.42 -12.45
N ASN A 53 -19.95 -11.93 -12.14
CA ASN A 53 -21.21 -12.61 -12.46
C ASN A 53 -21.84 -12.16 -13.78
N GLY A 54 -21.24 -11.17 -14.46
CA GLY A 54 -21.71 -10.75 -15.78
C GLY A 54 -23.11 -10.15 -15.78
N TRP A 55 -23.55 -9.45 -14.74
CA TRP A 55 -24.92 -8.90 -14.63
C TRP A 55 -25.35 -8.04 -15.83
N PHE A 56 -24.42 -7.47 -16.58
CA PHE A 56 -24.71 -6.66 -17.77
C PHE A 56 -24.66 -7.44 -19.09
N GLY A 57 -24.36 -8.75 -19.05
CA GLY A 57 -24.41 -9.64 -20.21
C GLY A 57 -23.25 -9.52 -21.21
N ASN A 58 -22.27 -8.66 -20.97
CA ASN A 58 -21.14 -8.41 -21.89
C ASN A 58 -19.87 -9.21 -21.53
N GLY A 59 -20.03 -10.35 -20.86
CA GLY A 59 -18.93 -11.17 -20.37
C GLY A 59 -18.34 -10.72 -19.03
N THR A 60 -17.44 -11.53 -18.50
CA THR A 60 -16.77 -11.36 -17.21
C THR A 60 -15.35 -10.85 -17.38
N ASN A 61 -14.78 -10.25 -16.32
CA ASN A 61 -13.38 -9.84 -16.29
C ASN A 61 -12.43 -11.00 -16.60
N GLY A 62 -12.79 -12.23 -16.19
CA GLY A 62 -12.05 -13.44 -16.52
C GLY A 62 -12.02 -13.68 -18.02
N GLU A 63 -13.19 -13.82 -18.63
CA GLU A 63 -13.35 -14.07 -20.08
C GLU A 63 -12.65 -13.00 -20.93
N LEU A 64 -12.83 -11.72 -20.60
CA LEU A 64 -12.15 -10.63 -21.32
C LEU A 64 -10.64 -10.64 -21.12
N SER A 65 -10.16 -11.02 -19.92
CA SER A 65 -8.72 -11.21 -19.70
C SER A 65 -8.19 -12.40 -20.53
N GLU A 66 -8.98 -13.44 -20.78
CA GLU A 66 -8.58 -14.54 -21.66
C GLU A 66 -8.59 -14.14 -23.14
N LYS A 67 -9.50 -13.24 -23.53
CA LYS A 67 -9.56 -12.68 -24.88
C LYS A 67 -8.39 -11.76 -25.19
N TYR A 68 -8.04 -10.87 -24.26
CA TYR A 68 -6.96 -9.88 -24.43
C TYR A 68 -5.68 -10.28 -23.69
N GLN A 69 -5.20 -11.51 -23.93
CA GLN A 69 -3.94 -11.99 -23.36
C GLN A 69 -2.75 -11.18 -23.88
N THR A 70 -1.80 -10.90 -22.99
CA THR A 70 -0.59 -10.14 -23.28
C THR A 70 0.62 -10.94 -22.81
N ILE A 71 1.81 -10.63 -23.30
CA ILE A 71 3.05 -11.30 -22.86
C ILE A 71 3.40 -11.05 -21.38
N ILE A 72 2.68 -10.14 -20.70
CA ILE A 72 2.82 -9.87 -19.26
C ILE A 72 1.52 -10.13 -18.48
N THR A 73 0.56 -10.87 -19.05
CA THR A 73 -0.65 -11.27 -18.32
C THR A 73 -0.27 -12.35 -17.32
N PRO A 74 -0.52 -12.16 -16.01
CA PRO A 74 -0.24 -13.19 -15.02
C PRO A 74 -1.28 -14.31 -15.10
N LYS A 75 -0.89 -15.49 -14.63
CA LYS A 75 -1.80 -16.64 -14.54
C LYS A 75 -3.06 -16.32 -13.75
N SER A 76 -4.19 -16.88 -14.14
CA SER A 76 -5.51 -16.56 -13.56
C SER A 76 -5.55 -16.66 -12.03
N THR A 77 -4.80 -17.58 -11.42
CA THR A 77 -4.67 -17.72 -9.95
C THR A 77 -4.11 -16.47 -9.27
N ALA A 78 -3.33 -15.64 -9.97
CA ALA A 78 -2.78 -14.38 -9.44
C ALA A 78 -3.87 -13.41 -8.97
N PHE A 79 -5.02 -13.42 -9.65
CA PHE A 79 -6.16 -12.56 -9.36
C PHE A 79 -6.87 -12.93 -8.04
N SER A 80 -6.52 -14.05 -7.40
CA SER A 80 -6.98 -14.37 -6.04
C SER A 80 -6.57 -13.33 -5.00
N ILE A 81 -5.57 -12.49 -5.29
CA ILE A 81 -5.21 -11.31 -4.48
C ILE A 81 -6.38 -10.35 -4.26
N TRP A 82 -7.36 -10.30 -5.17
CA TRP A 82 -8.57 -9.50 -4.99
C TRP A 82 -9.35 -9.91 -3.74
N ALA A 83 -9.45 -11.21 -3.45
CA ALA A 83 -10.10 -11.68 -2.23
C ALA A 83 -9.38 -11.15 -0.99
N VAL A 84 -8.05 -11.17 -0.98
CA VAL A 84 -7.23 -10.61 0.12
C VAL A 84 -7.48 -9.10 0.27
N ILE A 85 -7.45 -8.36 -0.84
CA ILE A 85 -7.73 -6.91 -0.85
C ILE A 85 -9.11 -6.62 -0.26
N PHE A 86 -10.16 -7.29 -0.74
CA PHE A 86 -11.53 -7.04 -0.30
C PHE A 86 -11.78 -7.46 1.15
N ILE A 87 -11.14 -8.53 1.64
CA ILE A 87 -11.23 -8.95 3.05
C ILE A 87 -10.60 -7.88 3.96
N PHE A 88 -9.39 -7.43 3.66
CA PHE A 88 -8.73 -6.40 4.47
C PHE A 88 -9.47 -5.05 4.42
N GLN A 89 -10.05 -4.71 3.27
CA GLN A 89 -10.93 -3.54 3.16
C GLN A 89 -12.24 -3.72 3.92
N ALA A 90 -12.81 -4.93 3.99
CA ALA A 90 -13.97 -5.24 4.83
C ALA A 90 -13.66 -4.97 6.29
N ILE A 91 -12.52 -5.50 6.76
CA ILE A 91 -12.04 -5.32 8.12
C ILE A 91 -11.92 -3.82 8.40
N PHE A 92 -11.23 -3.05 7.54
CA PHE A 92 -11.16 -1.60 7.65
C PHE A 92 -12.55 -0.93 7.72
N ALA A 93 -13.44 -1.29 6.79
CA ALA A 93 -14.76 -0.68 6.65
C ALA A 93 -15.62 -0.88 7.91
N ILE A 94 -15.42 -1.97 8.64
CA ILE A 94 -16.12 -2.28 9.90
C ILE A 94 -15.42 -1.62 11.10
N ILE A 95 -14.12 -1.85 11.27
CA ILE A 95 -13.40 -1.41 12.48
C ILE A 95 -13.36 0.11 12.63
N GLN A 96 -13.44 0.86 11.52
CA GLN A 96 -13.43 2.32 11.57
C GLN A 96 -14.62 2.88 12.35
N PHE A 97 -15.67 2.10 12.61
CA PHE A 97 -16.80 2.52 13.46
C PHE A 97 -16.56 2.33 14.95
N LEU A 98 -15.55 1.56 15.35
CA LEU A 98 -15.21 1.33 16.75
C LEU A 98 -14.75 2.63 17.42
N LYS A 99 -15.04 2.76 18.73
CA LYS A 99 -14.71 3.97 19.52
C LYS A 99 -13.25 4.40 19.37
N ARG A 100 -12.35 3.41 19.26
CA ARG A 100 -10.90 3.58 19.09
C ARG A 100 -10.48 4.18 17.74
N PHE A 101 -11.24 3.92 16.66
CA PHE A 101 -10.81 4.25 15.30
C PHE A 101 -11.67 5.32 14.61
N ARG A 102 -12.90 5.54 15.07
CA ARG A 102 -13.86 6.43 14.39
C ARG A 102 -13.41 7.87 14.21
N ALA A 103 -12.60 8.42 15.11
CA ALA A 103 -12.00 9.75 14.95
C ALA A 103 -10.49 9.70 14.73
N HIS A 104 -9.95 8.53 14.42
CA HIS A 104 -8.51 8.36 14.24
C HIS A 104 -8.03 9.17 13.02
N PRO A 105 -6.93 9.93 13.13
CA PRO A 105 -6.41 10.75 12.03
C PRO A 105 -6.22 9.96 10.73
N MET A 106 -5.66 8.74 10.80
CA MET A 106 -5.53 7.86 9.63
C MET A 106 -6.85 7.57 8.90
N VAL A 107 -7.97 7.46 9.61
CA VAL A 107 -9.29 7.26 8.98
C VAL A 107 -9.80 8.58 8.40
N GLN A 108 -9.72 9.65 9.20
CA GLN A 108 -10.40 10.91 8.90
C GLN A 108 -9.67 11.80 7.90
N GLN A 109 -8.34 11.82 7.98
CA GLN A 109 -7.46 12.62 7.14
C GLN A 109 -6.75 11.73 6.12
N GLY A 110 -6.18 10.60 6.56
CA GLY A 110 -5.39 9.72 5.71
C GLY A 110 -6.20 9.02 4.60
N VAL A 111 -7.33 8.40 4.94
CA VAL A 111 -8.22 7.77 3.96
C VAL A 111 -9.08 8.81 3.25
N SER A 112 -9.82 9.61 4.04
CA SER A 112 -10.63 10.74 3.55
C SER A 112 -11.46 10.38 2.30
N TYR A 113 -11.60 11.28 1.34
CA TYR A 113 -12.37 11.06 0.10
C TYR A 113 -11.62 10.27 -0.98
N TRP A 114 -10.31 10.04 -0.81
CA TRP A 114 -9.51 9.32 -1.80
C TRP A 114 -10.01 7.90 -2.03
N TYR A 115 -10.47 7.23 -0.97
CA TYR A 115 -11.03 5.89 -1.09
C TYR A 115 -12.35 5.86 -1.87
N CYS A 116 -13.18 6.90 -1.72
CA CYS A 116 -14.41 7.06 -2.50
C CYS A 116 -14.07 7.19 -3.99
N GLY A 117 -13.08 8.02 -4.33
CA GLY A 117 -12.58 8.17 -5.70
C GLY A 117 -12.08 6.86 -6.30
N ALA A 118 -11.28 6.10 -5.54
CA ALA A 118 -10.79 4.78 -5.96
C ALA A 118 -11.96 3.80 -6.25
N CYS A 119 -12.97 3.75 -5.37
CA CYS A 119 -14.13 2.89 -5.54
C CYS A 119 -14.96 3.28 -6.78
N VAL A 120 -15.24 4.56 -6.99
CA VAL A 120 -15.99 5.04 -8.17
C VAL A 120 -15.22 4.74 -9.46
N ALA A 121 -13.91 5.03 -9.48
CA ALA A 121 -13.07 4.73 -10.63
C ALA A 121 -13.02 3.22 -10.92
N GLN A 122 -13.04 2.36 -9.89
CA GLN A 122 -13.06 0.91 -10.05
C GLN A 122 -14.37 0.38 -10.62
N VAL A 123 -15.51 0.97 -10.25
CA VAL A 123 -16.78 0.69 -10.91
C VAL A 123 -16.74 1.13 -12.38
N GLY A 124 -16.20 2.32 -12.66
CA GLY A 124 -15.98 2.80 -14.03
C GLY A 124 -15.08 1.88 -14.86
N TRP A 125 -13.99 1.38 -14.25
CA TRP A 125 -13.11 0.39 -14.87
C TRP A 125 -13.86 -0.91 -15.19
N THR A 126 -14.62 -1.45 -14.23
CA THR A 126 -15.39 -2.69 -14.43
C THR A 126 -16.36 -2.57 -15.60
N ILE A 127 -17.10 -1.44 -15.68
CA ILE A 127 -18.04 -1.19 -16.76
C ILE A 127 -17.30 -1.02 -18.09
N SER A 128 -16.33 -0.12 -18.17
CA SER A 128 -15.60 0.13 -19.42
C SER A 128 -14.84 -1.10 -19.93
N PHE A 129 -14.29 -1.92 -19.04
CA PHE A 129 -13.63 -3.17 -19.38
C PHE A 129 -14.61 -4.18 -19.95
N THR A 130 -15.72 -4.47 -19.25
CA THR A 130 -16.77 -5.40 -19.72
C THR A 130 -17.44 -4.97 -21.03
N TYR A 131 -17.51 -3.66 -21.32
CA TYR A 131 -17.97 -3.16 -22.62
C TYR A 131 -16.87 -3.11 -23.70
N GLU A 132 -15.70 -3.68 -23.42
CA GLU A 132 -14.55 -3.78 -24.32
C GLU A 132 -13.94 -2.43 -24.75
N ILE A 133 -14.22 -1.36 -24.00
CA ILE A 133 -13.70 -0.01 -24.28
C ILE A 133 -12.32 0.13 -23.60
N MET A 134 -11.32 -0.62 -24.09
CA MET A 134 -10.01 -0.77 -23.45
C MET A 134 -9.26 0.56 -23.19
N PRO A 135 -9.26 1.56 -24.08
CA PRO A 135 -8.66 2.85 -23.77
C PRO A 135 -9.34 3.57 -22.59
N LEU A 136 -10.66 3.46 -22.49
CA LEU A 136 -11.42 4.03 -21.39
C LEU A 136 -11.19 3.25 -20.09
N SER A 137 -11.05 1.92 -20.17
CA SER A 137 -10.66 1.12 -19.01
C SER A 137 -9.29 1.57 -18.49
N LEU A 138 -8.32 1.83 -19.36
CA LEU A 138 -7.03 2.35 -18.94
C LEU A 138 -7.14 3.71 -18.24
N VAL A 139 -7.99 4.62 -18.74
CA VAL A 139 -8.24 5.90 -18.06
C VAL A 139 -8.76 5.67 -16.63
N PHE A 140 -9.77 4.79 -16.46
CA PHE A 140 -10.27 4.47 -15.13
C PHE A 140 -9.23 3.77 -14.26
N MET A 141 -8.42 2.85 -14.81
CA MET A 141 -7.33 2.19 -14.10
C MET A 141 -6.33 3.20 -13.52
N LEU A 142 -5.95 4.21 -14.32
CA LEU A 142 -5.07 5.29 -13.87
C LEU A 142 -5.74 6.20 -12.84
N LEU A 143 -7.06 6.43 -12.92
CA LEU A 143 -7.81 7.16 -11.90
C LEU A 143 -7.88 6.40 -10.56
N ILE A 144 -7.98 5.06 -10.58
CA ILE A 144 -7.87 4.23 -9.38
C ILE A 144 -6.46 4.39 -8.80
N LEU A 145 -5.42 4.26 -9.62
CA LEU A 145 -4.02 4.38 -9.19
C LEU A 145 -3.75 5.76 -8.57
N PHE A 146 -4.19 6.84 -9.24
CA PHE A 146 -4.08 8.20 -8.74
C PHE A 146 -4.77 8.36 -7.39
N SER A 147 -5.99 7.84 -7.25
CA SER A 147 -6.74 7.92 -6.00
C SER A 147 -6.05 7.14 -4.86
N LEU A 148 -5.54 5.95 -5.14
CA LEU A 148 -4.84 5.13 -4.15
C LEU A 148 -3.48 5.72 -3.74
N TYR A 149 -2.71 6.27 -4.69
CA TYR A 149 -1.47 6.95 -4.36
C TYR A 149 -1.71 8.28 -3.64
N GLY A 150 -2.77 9.02 -3.98
CA GLY A 150 -3.24 10.17 -3.20
C GLY A 150 -3.61 9.80 -1.77
N LEU A 151 -4.29 8.66 -1.58
CA LEU A 151 -4.59 8.07 -0.28
C LEU A 151 -3.31 7.74 0.50
N LEU A 152 -2.39 7.00 -0.10
CA LEU A 152 -1.13 6.61 0.56
C LEU A 152 -0.25 7.81 0.89
N TYR A 153 -0.21 8.82 0.02
CA TYR A 153 0.45 10.09 0.27
C TYR A 153 -0.19 10.78 1.47
N SER A 154 -1.51 10.88 1.51
CA SER A 154 -2.22 11.47 2.66
C SER A 154 -1.94 10.72 3.96
N GLN A 155 -1.93 9.39 3.95
CA GLN A 155 -1.54 8.57 5.10
C GLN A 155 -0.08 8.76 5.52
N TYR A 156 0.83 9.04 4.58
CA TYR A 156 2.25 9.28 4.89
C TYR A 156 2.49 10.58 5.68
N TYR A 157 1.66 11.61 5.45
CA TYR A 157 1.73 12.90 6.14
C TYR A 157 0.79 13.03 7.33
N THR A 158 -0.14 12.09 7.50
CA THR A 158 -1.01 12.03 8.67
C THR A 158 -0.24 11.52 9.89
N GLU A 159 -0.57 12.04 11.08
CA GLU A 159 0.03 11.57 12.34
C GLU A 159 -0.22 10.08 12.57
N SER A 160 0.86 9.35 12.85
CA SER A 160 0.83 7.92 13.10
C SER A 160 1.12 7.63 14.56
N THR A 161 0.37 6.69 15.14
CA THR A 161 0.63 6.17 16.49
C THR A 161 1.85 5.24 16.53
N GLY A 162 2.41 4.89 15.36
CA GLY A 162 3.56 3.96 15.24
C GLY A 162 3.24 2.50 15.57
N LYS A 163 1.98 2.17 15.90
CA LYS A 163 1.58 0.83 16.32
C LYS A 163 1.34 -0.09 15.11
N LEU A 164 1.79 -1.35 15.22
CA LEU A 164 1.54 -2.39 14.19
C LEU A 164 0.04 -2.56 13.87
N VAL A 165 -0.81 -2.44 14.88
CA VAL A 165 -2.27 -2.51 14.71
C VAL A 165 -2.76 -1.43 13.76
N GLU A 166 -2.24 -0.20 13.85
CA GLU A 166 -2.60 0.89 12.92
C GLU A 166 -2.22 0.53 11.48
N PHE A 167 -1.03 -0.03 11.29
CA PHE A 167 -0.58 -0.46 9.96
C PHE A 167 -1.51 -1.51 9.36
N TRP A 168 -1.70 -2.65 10.04
CA TRP A 168 -2.48 -3.77 9.50
C TRP A 168 -3.94 -3.43 9.24
N LEU A 169 -4.51 -2.58 10.09
CA LEU A 169 -5.93 -2.28 10.06
C LEU A 169 -6.28 -1.05 9.21
N LEU A 170 -5.42 -0.04 9.15
CA LEU A 170 -5.74 1.25 8.53
C LEU A 170 -4.90 1.58 7.29
N ARG A 171 -3.72 0.97 7.12
CA ARG A 171 -2.79 1.29 6.01
C ARG A 171 -2.60 0.14 5.03
N PHE A 172 -2.36 -1.07 5.55
CA PHE A 172 -2.17 -2.29 4.77
C PHE A 172 -3.29 -2.55 3.74
N PRO A 173 -4.60 -2.41 4.06
CA PRO A 173 -5.69 -2.65 3.11
C PRO A 173 -5.59 -1.82 1.82
N PHE A 174 -5.08 -0.60 1.94
CA PHE A 174 -4.91 0.31 0.80
C PHE A 174 -3.54 0.15 0.14
N ALA A 175 -2.50 -0.20 0.90
CA ALA A 175 -1.17 -0.45 0.36
C ALA A 175 -1.13 -1.72 -0.52
N ILE A 176 -1.82 -2.79 -0.11
CA ILE A 176 -1.95 -4.00 -0.93
C ILE A 176 -2.77 -3.73 -2.19
N HIS A 177 -3.86 -2.95 -2.07
CA HIS A 177 -4.68 -2.54 -3.21
C HIS A 177 -3.86 -1.69 -4.20
N ALA A 178 -3.13 -0.69 -3.71
CA ALA A 178 -2.28 0.16 -4.55
C ALA A 178 -1.22 -0.65 -5.27
N GLY A 179 -0.54 -1.57 -4.58
CA GLY A 179 0.46 -2.44 -5.21
C GLY A 179 -0.10 -3.29 -6.34
N TRP A 180 -1.31 -3.82 -6.17
CA TRP A 180 -1.97 -4.59 -7.22
C TRP A 180 -2.39 -3.72 -8.39
N ILE A 181 -2.99 -2.55 -8.13
CA ILE A 181 -3.39 -1.61 -9.18
C ILE A 181 -2.18 -1.07 -9.95
N THR A 182 -1.01 -0.95 -9.34
CA THR A 182 0.24 -0.61 -10.05
C THR A 182 0.58 -1.67 -11.10
N ALA A 183 0.53 -2.95 -10.74
CA ALA A 183 0.73 -4.05 -11.70
C ALA A 183 -0.37 -4.09 -12.76
N ALA A 184 -1.63 -3.94 -12.35
CA ALA A 184 -2.79 -3.94 -13.23
C ALA A 184 -2.77 -2.76 -14.22
N SER A 185 -2.23 -1.60 -13.82
CA SER A 185 -2.06 -0.44 -14.71
C SER A 185 -1.08 -0.73 -15.83
N ALA A 186 0.07 -1.34 -15.50
CA ALA A 186 1.06 -1.74 -16.51
C ALA A 186 0.48 -2.80 -17.47
N LEU A 187 -0.22 -3.80 -16.93
CA LEU A 187 -0.96 -4.78 -17.73
C LEU A 187 -2.02 -4.14 -18.61
N ASN A 188 -2.79 -3.17 -18.11
CA ASN A 188 -3.88 -2.59 -18.88
C ASN A 188 -3.36 -1.76 -20.07
N VAL A 189 -2.14 -1.21 -20.00
CA VAL A 189 -1.46 -0.60 -21.15
C VAL A 189 -1.19 -1.65 -22.24
N SER A 190 -0.68 -2.83 -21.87
CA SER A 190 -0.50 -3.94 -22.81
C SER A 190 -1.83 -4.44 -23.40
N VAL A 191 -2.89 -4.51 -22.59
CA VAL A 191 -4.23 -4.86 -23.07
C VAL A 191 -4.74 -3.87 -24.11
N VAL A 192 -4.50 -2.56 -23.94
CA VAL A 192 -4.86 -1.56 -24.95
C VAL A 192 -4.12 -1.82 -26.26
N ALA A 193 -2.83 -2.16 -26.21
CA ALA A 193 -2.06 -2.48 -27.41
C ALA A 193 -2.58 -3.74 -28.13
N VAL A 194 -2.87 -4.81 -27.38
CA VAL A 194 -3.49 -6.03 -27.93
C VAL A 194 -4.86 -5.73 -28.53
N SER A 195 -5.68 -4.91 -27.87
CA SER A 195 -7.02 -4.56 -28.37
C SER A 195 -7.02 -3.75 -29.66
N LYS A 196 -5.90 -3.07 -29.96
CA LYS A 196 -5.68 -2.34 -31.21
C LYS A 196 -5.03 -3.20 -32.29
N GLU A 197 -4.72 -4.46 -31.98
CA GLU A 197 -3.96 -5.35 -32.85
C GLU A 197 -2.59 -4.76 -33.22
N ASP A 198 -1.97 -4.04 -32.27
CA ASP A 198 -0.65 -3.46 -32.48
C ASP A 198 0.39 -4.58 -32.79
N PRO A 199 1.40 -4.31 -33.62
CA PRO A 199 2.43 -5.28 -33.98
C PRO A 199 3.15 -5.92 -32.77
N ALA A 200 3.63 -7.17 -32.95
CA ALA A 200 4.25 -7.94 -31.88
C ALA A 200 5.45 -7.24 -31.22
N ASP A 201 6.27 -6.53 -31.99
CA ASP A 201 7.41 -5.76 -31.48
C ASP A 201 6.98 -4.61 -30.55
N ILE A 202 5.86 -3.93 -30.87
CA ILE A 202 5.27 -2.91 -30.00
C ILE A 202 4.72 -3.53 -28.71
N GLN A 203 3.96 -4.62 -28.82
CA GLN A 203 3.45 -5.33 -27.64
C GLN A 203 4.59 -5.81 -26.72
N LEU A 204 5.67 -6.34 -27.30
CA LEU A 204 6.87 -6.76 -26.58
C LEU A 204 7.56 -5.58 -25.89
N ALA A 205 7.75 -4.46 -26.60
CA ALA A 205 8.37 -3.27 -26.03
C ALA A 205 7.58 -2.75 -24.82
N ILE A 206 6.24 -2.70 -24.92
CA ILE A 206 5.37 -2.32 -23.80
C ILE A 206 5.53 -3.30 -22.63
N GLY A 207 5.59 -4.60 -22.91
CA GLY A 207 5.82 -5.63 -21.89
C GLY A 207 7.13 -5.44 -21.13
N ILE A 208 8.24 -5.23 -21.86
CA ILE A 208 9.57 -5.01 -21.27
C ILE A 208 9.60 -3.72 -20.43
N VAL A 209 9.07 -2.62 -20.98
CA VAL A 209 8.98 -1.34 -20.26
C VAL A 209 8.13 -1.49 -18.99
N SER A 210 7.04 -2.24 -19.06
CA SER A 210 6.17 -2.52 -17.91
C SER A 210 6.94 -3.23 -16.79
N LEU A 211 7.65 -4.32 -17.08
CA LEU A 211 8.47 -5.02 -16.08
C LEU A 211 9.52 -4.08 -15.43
N ALA A 212 10.20 -3.26 -16.25
CA ALA A 212 11.17 -2.29 -15.77
C ALA A 212 10.55 -1.20 -14.87
N VAL A 213 9.38 -0.67 -15.25
CA VAL A 213 8.65 0.33 -14.45
C VAL A 213 8.19 -0.26 -13.12
N LEU A 214 7.66 -1.49 -13.10
CA LEU A 214 7.25 -2.15 -11.86
C LEU A 214 8.45 -2.34 -10.92
N HIS A 215 9.61 -2.75 -11.44
CA HIS A 215 10.83 -2.85 -10.65
C HIS A 215 11.33 -1.49 -10.14
N ALA A 216 11.31 -0.45 -10.97
CA ALA A 216 11.70 0.90 -10.58
C ALA A 216 10.81 1.44 -9.44
N ILE A 217 9.49 1.22 -9.52
CA ILE A 217 8.54 1.60 -8.46
C ILE A 217 8.84 0.82 -7.18
N SER A 218 9.09 -0.50 -7.23
CA SER A 218 9.42 -1.26 -6.02
C SER A 218 10.69 -0.75 -5.34
N VAL A 219 11.73 -0.42 -6.11
CA VAL A 219 12.98 0.17 -5.58
C VAL A 219 12.68 1.53 -4.94
N TRP A 220 11.95 2.40 -5.63
CA TRP A 220 11.61 3.73 -5.10
C TRP A 220 10.84 3.65 -3.79
N VAL A 221 9.78 2.81 -3.71
CA VAL A 221 8.99 2.65 -2.48
C VAL A 221 9.85 2.09 -1.35
N LEU A 222 10.71 1.11 -1.63
CA LEU A 222 11.55 0.46 -0.61
C LEU A 222 12.65 1.37 -0.06
N PHE A 223 13.27 2.21 -0.90
CA PHE A 223 14.49 2.92 -0.51
C PHE A 223 14.31 4.43 -0.34
N ASN A 224 13.31 5.06 -0.97
CA ASN A 224 13.10 6.50 -0.87
C ASN A 224 12.12 6.89 0.25
N LEU A 225 11.16 6.02 0.59
CA LEU A 225 10.20 6.29 1.66
C LEU A 225 10.80 5.97 3.04
N LYS A 226 10.86 6.98 3.92
CA LYS A 226 11.53 6.88 5.22
C LYS A 226 10.61 6.44 6.37
N LYS A 227 9.31 6.75 6.29
CA LYS A 227 8.35 6.44 7.37
C LYS A 227 7.72 5.07 7.19
N GLY A 228 7.67 4.29 8.26
CA GLY A 228 6.85 3.06 8.40
C GLY A 228 7.20 1.90 7.45
N PRO A 229 6.51 0.76 7.61
CA PRO A 229 6.71 -0.39 6.73
C PRO A 229 6.24 -0.09 5.30
N ASN A 230 7.20 0.02 4.36
CA ASN A 230 6.97 0.35 2.94
C ASN A 230 7.19 -0.85 2.01
N TYR A 231 7.11 -2.08 2.52
CA TYR A 231 7.37 -3.28 1.73
C TYR A 231 6.13 -3.82 1.01
N THR A 232 4.91 -3.45 1.40
CA THR A 232 3.67 -4.07 0.88
C THR A 232 3.56 -3.97 -0.64
N ILE A 233 3.75 -2.78 -1.22
CA ILE A 233 3.69 -2.58 -2.68
C ILE A 233 4.74 -3.46 -3.37
N ALA A 234 5.98 -3.44 -2.89
CA ALA A 234 7.05 -4.25 -3.46
C ALA A 234 6.73 -5.76 -3.41
N CYS A 235 6.21 -6.27 -2.29
CA CYS A 235 5.78 -7.67 -2.19
C CYS A 235 4.69 -8.02 -3.21
N VAL A 236 3.71 -7.13 -3.42
CA VAL A 236 2.65 -7.35 -4.42
C VAL A 236 3.20 -7.31 -5.84
N LEU A 237 4.15 -6.41 -6.13
CA LEU A 237 4.81 -6.36 -7.44
C LEU A 237 5.66 -7.61 -7.71
N SER A 238 6.34 -8.13 -6.69
CA SER A 238 7.01 -9.43 -6.79
C SER A 238 6.02 -10.57 -7.04
N TRP A 239 4.90 -10.61 -6.32
CA TRP A 239 3.81 -11.57 -6.54
C TRP A 239 3.31 -11.54 -7.99
N ALA A 240 3.01 -10.35 -8.52
CA ALA A 240 2.54 -10.19 -9.89
C ALA A 240 3.56 -10.72 -10.92
N ASN A 241 4.84 -10.34 -10.78
CA ASN A 241 5.91 -10.81 -11.67
C ASN A 241 6.12 -12.34 -11.60
N GLY A 242 6.02 -12.92 -10.40
CA GLY A 242 6.10 -14.38 -10.24
C GLY A 242 4.97 -15.11 -10.98
N TRP A 243 3.77 -14.56 -10.99
CA TRP A 243 2.65 -15.15 -11.73
C TRP A 243 2.69 -14.90 -13.24
N ILE A 244 3.38 -13.84 -13.70
CA ILE A 244 3.70 -13.68 -15.13
C ILE A 244 4.63 -14.81 -15.57
N TYR A 245 5.71 -15.06 -14.82
CA TYR A 245 6.59 -16.20 -15.08
C TYR A 245 5.83 -17.53 -15.14
N ALA A 246 4.92 -17.76 -14.19
CA ALA A 246 4.12 -18.97 -14.12
C ALA A 246 3.16 -19.16 -15.29
N GLU A 247 2.59 -18.08 -15.86
CA GLU A 247 1.78 -18.16 -17.09
C GLU A 247 2.65 -18.55 -18.29
N LEU A 248 3.82 -17.93 -18.42
CA LEU A 248 4.70 -18.15 -19.57
C LEU A 248 5.40 -19.52 -19.57
N GLN A 249 5.21 -20.36 -18.54
CA GLN A 249 5.61 -21.77 -18.59
C GLN A 249 4.65 -22.62 -19.44
N GLU A 250 3.38 -22.22 -19.49
CA GLU A 250 2.32 -22.85 -20.30
C GLU A 250 1.49 -21.74 -20.96
N PRO A 251 2.11 -20.96 -21.89
CA PRO A 251 1.50 -19.77 -22.46
C PRO A 251 0.27 -20.12 -23.31
N LYS A 252 -0.75 -19.28 -23.24
CA LYS A 252 -1.97 -19.41 -24.06
C LYS A 252 -1.71 -19.19 -25.55
N ASP A 253 -2.61 -19.71 -26.38
CA ASP A 253 -2.51 -19.69 -27.85
C ASP A 253 -2.27 -18.29 -28.43
N LEU A 254 -2.92 -17.25 -27.90
CA LEU A 254 -2.69 -15.89 -28.39
C LEU A 254 -1.22 -15.46 -28.23
N ILE A 255 -0.54 -15.88 -27.17
CA ILE A 255 0.87 -15.55 -26.92
C ILE A 255 1.76 -16.37 -27.87
N THR A 256 1.52 -17.68 -27.99
CA THR A 256 2.35 -18.58 -28.84
C THR A 256 2.20 -18.31 -30.34
N ASN A 257 1.04 -17.81 -30.77
CA ASN A 257 0.82 -17.36 -32.14
C ASN A 257 1.44 -15.99 -32.44
N THR A 258 1.70 -15.17 -31.40
CA THR A 258 2.22 -13.80 -31.57
C THR A 258 3.74 -13.73 -31.42
N PHE A 259 4.33 -14.54 -30.55
CA PHE A 259 5.74 -14.42 -30.16
C PHE A 259 6.50 -15.75 -30.36
N ALA A 260 7.76 -15.65 -30.79
CA ALA A 260 8.64 -16.79 -30.88
C ALA A 260 8.93 -17.39 -29.48
N PRO A 261 9.17 -18.71 -29.37
CA PRO A 261 9.47 -19.36 -28.08
C PRO A 261 10.63 -18.72 -27.32
N GLU A 262 11.66 -18.24 -28.02
CA GLU A 262 12.82 -17.57 -27.41
C GLU A 262 12.42 -16.24 -26.76
N THR A 263 11.51 -15.49 -27.38
CA THR A 263 10.97 -14.24 -26.83
C THR A 263 10.14 -14.51 -25.57
N ILE A 264 9.27 -15.52 -25.63
CA ILE A 264 8.44 -15.94 -24.49
C ILE A 264 9.34 -16.32 -23.30
N ASN A 265 10.33 -17.18 -23.54
CA ASN A 265 11.28 -17.60 -22.51
C ASN A 265 12.09 -16.43 -21.94
N GLY A 266 12.52 -15.50 -22.80
CA GLY A 266 13.22 -14.28 -22.38
C GLY A 266 12.40 -13.42 -21.43
N VAL A 267 11.13 -13.18 -21.75
CA VAL A 267 10.21 -12.43 -20.87
C VAL A 267 9.90 -13.20 -19.59
N ALA A 268 9.73 -14.53 -19.67
CA ALA A 268 9.54 -15.37 -18.49
C ALA A 268 10.70 -15.25 -17.50
N TYR A 269 11.94 -15.39 -17.97
CA TYR A 269 13.12 -15.27 -17.11
C TYR A 269 13.31 -13.84 -16.59
N ALA A 270 12.98 -12.82 -17.39
CA ALA A 270 12.98 -11.43 -16.92
C ALA A 270 11.99 -11.23 -15.77
N ALA A 271 10.75 -11.70 -15.91
CA ALA A 271 9.72 -11.61 -14.87
C ALA A 271 10.14 -12.35 -13.59
N ALA A 272 10.68 -13.57 -13.71
CA ALA A 272 11.20 -14.32 -12.57
C ALA A 272 12.36 -13.60 -11.87
N SER A 273 13.28 -13.03 -12.65
CA SER A 273 14.44 -12.28 -12.13
C SER A 273 13.97 -11.03 -11.38
N VAL A 274 13.05 -10.26 -11.96
CA VAL A 274 12.46 -9.08 -11.30
C VAL A 274 11.77 -9.50 -10.00
N ALA A 275 10.96 -10.56 -10.01
CA ALA A 275 10.28 -11.05 -8.81
C ALA A 275 11.29 -11.39 -7.69
N PHE A 276 12.36 -12.12 -8.00
CA PHE A 276 13.39 -12.51 -7.05
C PHE A 276 14.19 -11.31 -6.53
N ILE A 277 14.62 -10.40 -7.42
CA ILE A 277 15.35 -9.19 -7.04
C ILE A 277 14.51 -8.35 -6.07
N ILE A 278 13.21 -8.19 -6.32
CA ILE A 278 12.32 -7.45 -5.43
C ILE A 278 12.24 -8.10 -4.05
N LEU A 279 12.12 -9.44 -3.96
CA LEU A 279 12.12 -10.14 -2.68
C LEU A 279 13.43 -9.94 -1.92
N LEU A 280 14.56 -10.03 -2.60
CA LEU A 280 15.87 -9.78 -2.01
C LEU A 280 15.95 -8.33 -1.47
N GLN A 281 15.48 -7.35 -2.23
CA GLN A 281 15.44 -5.95 -1.81
C GLN A 281 14.52 -5.73 -0.59
N VAL A 282 13.38 -6.43 -0.51
CA VAL A 282 12.51 -6.43 0.67
C VAL A 282 13.25 -6.97 1.90
N VAL A 283 13.95 -8.11 1.77
CA VAL A 283 14.74 -8.71 2.86
C VAL A 283 15.85 -7.75 3.33
N ILE A 284 16.58 -7.14 2.39
CA ILE A 284 17.61 -6.14 2.69
C ILE A 284 17.00 -4.97 3.45
N ARG A 285 15.87 -4.42 2.99
CA ARG A 285 15.21 -3.28 3.64
C ARG A 285 14.73 -3.61 5.06
N ILE A 286 14.18 -4.81 5.27
CA ILE A 286 13.79 -5.28 6.60
C ILE A 286 15.02 -5.39 7.51
N GLY A 287 16.11 -5.99 7.02
CA GLY A 287 17.38 -6.11 7.75
C GLY A 287 17.97 -4.75 8.14
N MET A 288 18.01 -3.78 7.21
CA MET A 288 18.47 -2.42 7.48
C MET A 288 17.62 -1.72 8.56
N THR A 289 16.30 -1.91 8.53
CA THR A 289 15.36 -1.32 9.51
C THR A 289 15.54 -1.95 10.89
N ALA A 290 15.73 -3.27 10.96
CA ALA A 290 16.01 -3.97 12.22
C ALA A 290 17.37 -3.56 12.82
N PHE A 291 18.42 -3.49 11.98
CA PHE A 291 19.75 -3.10 12.42
C PHE A 291 19.80 -1.67 12.97
N THR A 292 19.18 -0.72 12.27
CA THR A 292 19.11 0.69 12.71
C THR A 292 18.35 0.85 14.01
N LYS A 293 17.25 0.11 14.21
CA LYS A 293 16.52 0.08 15.48
C LYS A 293 17.36 -0.49 16.62
N CYS A 294 17.94 -1.67 16.45
CA CYS A 294 18.79 -2.29 17.48
C CYS A 294 20.00 -1.41 17.87
N ARG A 295 20.58 -0.67 16.91
CA ARG A 295 21.68 0.25 17.20
C ARG A 295 21.21 1.48 17.98
N GLY A 296 20.02 2.02 17.66
CA GLY A 296 19.40 3.10 18.42
C GLY A 296 19.11 2.70 19.88
N ASP A 297 18.52 1.51 20.07
CA ASP A 297 18.19 0.99 21.40
C ASP A 297 19.45 0.78 22.27
N ARG A 298 20.55 0.29 21.68
CA ARG A 298 21.85 0.15 22.39
C ARG A 298 22.48 1.49 22.77
N SER A 299 22.40 2.48 21.89
CA SER A 299 22.95 3.83 22.18
C SER A 299 22.16 4.52 23.29
N ALA A 300 20.84 4.38 23.31
CA ALA A 300 20.01 4.94 24.37
C ALA A 300 20.31 4.27 25.73
N ALA A 301 20.49 2.94 25.75
CA ALA A 301 20.84 2.22 26.96
C ALA A 301 22.21 2.63 27.53
N SER A 302 23.21 2.89 26.69
CA SER A 302 24.51 3.40 27.16
C SER A 302 24.43 4.82 27.72
N ASP A 303 23.64 5.69 27.10
CA ASP A 303 23.46 7.07 27.57
C ASP A 303 22.76 7.11 28.95
N ASP A 304 21.79 6.21 29.18
CA ASP A 304 21.09 6.07 30.47
C ASP A 304 22.04 5.54 31.58
N GLU A 305 22.93 4.60 31.26
CA GLU A 305 23.95 4.08 32.21
C GLU A 305 25.00 5.15 32.60
N GLU A 306 25.45 5.98 31.64
CA GLU A 306 26.38 7.09 31.93
C GLU A 306 25.73 8.20 32.79
N GLN A 307 24.44 8.50 32.58
CA GLN A 307 23.72 9.47 33.42
C GLN A 307 23.50 8.96 34.86
N HIS A 308 23.23 7.66 35.03
CA HIS A 308 23.06 7.06 36.35
C HIS A 308 24.36 6.96 37.16
N THR A 309 25.48 6.66 36.50
CA THR A 309 26.81 6.59 37.15
C THR A 309 27.35 7.97 37.54
N SER A 310 27.18 8.98 36.68
CA SER A 310 27.58 10.37 37.00
C SER A 310 26.73 11.05 38.08
N GLY A 311 25.45 10.69 38.21
CA GLY A 311 24.57 11.20 39.28
C GLY A 311 24.84 10.59 40.67
N SER A 312 25.48 9.42 40.71
CA SER A 312 25.87 8.71 41.94
C SER A 312 27.11 9.31 42.61
N ASP A 313 28.09 9.74 41.80
CA ASP A 313 29.37 10.24 42.31
C ASP A 313 29.34 11.71 42.78
N GLY A 314 28.31 12.48 42.42
CA GLY A 314 28.14 13.88 42.82
C GLY A 314 27.62 14.12 44.24
N MET A 315 27.29 13.07 45.01
CA MET A 315 26.63 13.19 46.33
C MET A 315 27.61 13.11 47.52
N TYR A 316 28.91 12.83 47.31
CA TYR A 316 29.87 12.61 48.40
C TYR A 316 30.82 13.78 48.73
N ASP A 317 30.86 14.86 47.94
CA ASP A 317 31.76 16.00 48.17
C ASP A 317 31.01 17.28 48.58
N ALA A 318 30.39 17.29 49.76
CA ALA A 318 29.90 18.52 50.39
C ALA A 318 29.90 18.46 51.93
N LYS A 319 30.99 17.99 52.54
CA LYS A 319 31.26 18.21 53.97
C LYS A 319 32.77 18.21 54.26
N VAL A 320 33.44 19.35 54.08
CA VAL A 320 34.53 19.84 54.96
C VAL A 320 34.47 21.37 54.95
#